data_AF-A0A1H9XDB7-F1
#
_entry.id   AF-A0A1H9XDB7-F1
#
_cell.length_a   1.000
_cell.length_b   1.000
_cell.length_c   1.000
_cell.angle_alpha   90.00
_cell.angle_beta   90.00
_cell.angle_gamma   90.00
#
_symmetry.space_group_name_H-M   'P 1'
#
loop_
_entity.id
_entity.type
_entity.pdbx_description
1 polymer ?
#
loop_
_entity_poly.entity_id
_entity_poly.type
_entity_poly.pdbx_seq_one_letter_code
_entity_poly.pdbx_strand_id
1 'polypeptide(L)'
;MTAMPQYRTDQSPRALATRLRALCTARVPVACHVYAGLSAPVPTSALHARITHAMARAFVAGTSADVPRFEPPPSAQLRLLTAASWGRLDGAGPDMTTFPVDLASELWWRVHERALGSVRALGSSRAPDRGVGSSSAPESGLGSSRAPERRLGSSRTPEGGPGSSRSLDRALGSSRAPERGDGASRAPKRGFVSSGAPDRALGSWHAPERGLGSSRTAEGGPGSLRMPERRLACDLLLRLGYPHRAAEVIGLSVIDPRKHVLSPDLALEQLAVLRCHLPSSAVEAMALRGARSGLPPETRRDLALFVVFRNAARGADSTSMQAAAALAIKASSELPQNGFAGLLNRARLHRALAAVPFVRRDIVETHRLLGRALESLTSITPAAEMDRLAWADEAYALYAFLMRTHLTVGLGQRAAGYAAELAELSPGDDRTWALQGDALASCGQLDAALDAYGRGIALGGWGAARAAYLRAFVLERLGRVAEAAEDYVLSQRIDPTSSVVAGPVERPVPGAKYAVG
;
A
#
# COMPACT_ATOMS: atom_id res chain seq x y z
N MET A 1 -25.13 20.97 12.52
CA MET A 1 -24.46 19.65 12.61
C MET A 1 -23.28 19.79 13.55
N THR A 2 -23.21 18.98 14.61
CA THR A 2 -22.02 18.91 15.47
C THR A 2 -20.90 18.24 14.68
N ALA A 3 -19.70 18.83 14.65
CA ALA A 3 -18.58 18.23 13.94
C ALA A 3 -18.07 16.98 14.66
N MET A 4 -17.56 16.01 13.89
CA MET A 4 -16.99 14.79 14.46
C MET A 4 -15.75 15.10 15.31
N PRO A 5 -15.59 14.46 16.47
CA PRO A 5 -14.43 14.63 17.35
C PRO A 5 -13.13 14.11 16.71
N GLN A 6 -12.02 14.76 17.03
CA GLN A 6 -10.68 14.39 16.55
C GLN A 6 -9.99 13.43 17.52
N TYR A 7 -9.92 12.16 17.13
CA TYR A 7 -9.15 11.13 17.83
C TYR A 7 -7.65 11.28 17.54
N ARG A 8 -6.82 11.51 18.57
CA ARG A 8 -5.38 11.76 18.45
C ARG A 8 -4.55 10.86 19.36
N THR A 9 -3.79 9.95 18.76
CA THR A 9 -2.87 9.05 19.47
C THR A 9 -1.48 9.70 19.67
N ASP A 10 -0.91 9.60 20.87
CA ASP A 10 0.48 10.01 21.13
C ASP A 10 1.48 9.13 20.33
N GLN A 11 2.39 9.80 19.63
CA GLN A 11 3.44 9.20 18.80
C GLN A 11 4.78 9.03 19.55
N SER A 12 4.85 9.37 20.84
CA SER A 12 6.04 9.14 21.64
C SER A 12 6.41 7.65 21.72
N PRO A 13 7.71 7.29 21.80
CA PRO A 13 8.13 5.89 21.98
C PRO A 13 7.54 5.25 23.24
N ARG A 14 7.32 6.06 24.30
CA ARG A 14 6.68 5.62 25.54
C ARG A 14 5.21 5.25 25.32
N ALA A 15 4.45 6.07 24.58
CA ALA A 15 3.07 5.76 24.24
C ALA A 15 2.95 4.54 23.32
N LEU A 16 3.87 4.36 22.36
CA LEU A 16 3.93 3.15 21.56
C LEU A 16 4.12 1.90 22.45
N ALA A 17 5.07 1.93 23.39
CA ALA A 17 5.27 0.82 24.32
C ALA A 17 4.01 0.51 25.17
N THR A 18 3.29 1.54 25.63
CA THR A 18 2.00 1.37 26.34
C THR A 18 0.95 0.72 25.44
N ARG A 19 0.77 1.21 24.20
CA ARG A 19 -0.17 0.65 23.21
C ARG A 19 0.11 -0.81 22.86
N LEU A 20 1.37 -1.17 22.66
CA LEU A 20 1.74 -2.56 22.36
C LEU A 20 1.37 -3.51 23.51
N ARG A 21 1.58 -3.08 24.77
CA ARG A 21 1.15 -3.86 25.95
C ARG A 21 -0.37 -3.96 26.04
N ALA A 22 -1.08 -2.86 25.81
CA ALA A 22 -2.55 -2.82 25.82
C ALA A 22 -3.15 -3.77 24.76
N LEU A 23 -2.64 -3.72 23.53
CA LEU A 23 -3.08 -4.60 22.44
C LEU A 23 -2.93 -6.09 22.75
N CYS A 24 -1.81 -6.49 23.37
CA CYS A 24 -1.58 -7.88 23.77
C CYS A 24 -2.61 -8.40 24.79
N THR A 25 -3.26 -7.52 25.56
CA THR A 25 -4.26 -7.88 26.57
C THR A 25 -5.70 -7.54 26.16
N ALA A 26 -5.90 -6.68 25.15
CA ALA A 26 -7.20 -6.19 24.73
C ALA A 26 -8.14 -7.26 24.15
N ARG A 27 -7.57 -8.38 23.66
CA ARG A 27 -8.27 -9.49 22.97
C ARG A 27 -9.04 -9.04 21.71
N VAL A 28 -8.44 -8.16 20.91
CA VAL A 28 -9.01 -7.63 19.66
C VAL A 28 -8.11 -8.01 18.47
N PRO A 29 -8.11 -9.30 18.05
CA PRO A 29 -7.26 -9.76 16.94
C PRO A 29 -7.62 -9.08 15.64
N VAL A 30 -6.64 -8.90 14.74
CA VAL A 30 -6.91 -8.37 13.40
C VAL A 30 -7.54 -9.47 12.55
N ALA A 31 -8.73 -9.21 12.00
CA ALA A 31 -9.47 -10.18 11.17
C ALA A 31 -8.79 -10.42 9.80
N CYS A 32 -7.99 -9.48 9.32
CA CYS A 32 -7.16 -9.68 8.14
C CYS A 32 -5.96 -10.59 8.49
N HIS A 33 -6.06 -11.88 8.12
CA HIS A 33 -5.00 -12.88 8.31
C HIS A 33 -3.70 -12.64 7.49
N VAL A 34 -3.64 -11.55 6.72
CA VAL A 34 -2.52 -11.24 5.82
C VAL A 34 -1.63 -10.18 6.46
N TYR A 35 -0.86 -10.61 7.46
CA TYR A 35 0.11 -9.78 8.18
C TYR A 35 1.10 -9.13 7.20
N ALA A 36 0.97 -7.84 6.93
CA ALA A 36 1.86 -7.06 6.05
C ALA A 36 2.16 -7.68 4.65
N GLY A 37 1.28 -8.56 4.13
CA GLY A 37 1.52 -9.30 2.87
C GLY A 37 2.32 -10.61 3.01
N LEU A 38 2.64 -11.05 4.24
CA LEU A 38 3.44 -12.25 4.51
C LEU A 38 2.79 -13.57 4.01
N SER A 39 1.48 -13.57 3.85
CA SER A 39 0.70 -14.68 3.28
C SER A 39 -0.02 -14.25 2.00
N ALA A 40 -0.58 -15.21 1.25
CA ALA A 40 -1.34 -14.91 0.04
C ALA A 40 -2.56 -14.01 0.36
N PRO A 41 -2.79 -12.91 -0.39
CA PRO A 41 -3.93 -12.04 -0.16
C PRO A 41 -5.28 -12.74 -0.41
N VAL A 42 -6.19 -12.58 0.53
CA VAL A 42 -7.62 -12.93 0.42
C VAL A 42 -8.45 -11.69 0.02
N PRO A 43 -9.72 -11.82 -0.44
CA PRO A 43 -10.53 -10.68 -0.88
C PRO A 43 -10.71 -9.57 0.17
N THR A 44 -10.72 -9.93 1.46
CA THR A 44 -10.80 -8.98 2.59
C THR A 44 -9.46 -8.36 2.99
N SER A 45 -8.39 -8.55 2.22
CA SER A 45 -7.07 -8.00 2.54
C SER A 45 -6.98 -6.49 2.28
N ALA A 46 -6.33 -5.77 3.18
CA ALA A 46 -5.96 -4.37 2.94
C ALA A 46 -5.07 -4.23 1.69
N LEU A 47 -5.22 -3.12 0.97
CA LEU A 47 -4.49 -2.83 -0.26
C LEU A 47 -2.96 -2.85 -0.06
N HIS A 48 -2.47 -2.33 1.06
CA HIS A 48 -1.04 -2.34 1.38
C HIS A 48 -0.46 -3.76 1.50
N ALA A 49 -1.25 -4.73 1.98
CA ALA A 49 -0.84 -6.13 2.09
C ALA A 49 -0.80 -6.80 0.70
N ARG A 50 -1.79 -6.50 -0.16
CA ARG A 50 -1.82 -6.92 -1.58
C ARG A 50 -0.60 -6.41 -2.35
N ILE A 51 -0.29 -5.13 -2.22
CA ILE A 51 0.90 -4.49 -2.82
C ILE A 51 2.18 -5.18 -2.35
N THR A 52 2.35 -5.33 -1.03
CA THR A 52 3.58 -5.89 -0.44
C THR A 52 3.81 -7.35 -0.87
N HIS A 53 2.74 -8.15 -0.97
CA HIS A 53 2.82 -9.51 -1.49
C HIS A 53 3.16 -9.57 -2.99
N ALA A 54 2.54 -8.72 -3.81
CA ALA A 54 2.82 -8.66 -5.25
C ALA A 54 4.27 -8.22 -5.55
N MET A 55 4.78 -7.26 -4.77
CA MET A 55 6.19 -6.86 -4.81
C MET A 55 7.13 -8.02 -4.46
N ALA A 56 6.82 -8.80 -3.42
CA ALA A 56 7.62 -9.97 -3.04
C ALA A 56 7.62 -11.06 -4.14
N ARG A 57 6.46 -11.32 -4.77
CA ARG A 57 6.36 -12.20 -5.94
C ARG A 57 7.25 -11.72 -7.09
N ALA A 58 7.19 -10.44 -7.46
CA ALA A 58 8.00 -9.87 -8.54
C ALA A 58 9.50 -9.89 -8.22
N PHE A 59 9.89 -9.65 -6.96
CA PHE A 59 11.27 -9.74 -6.50
C PHE A 59 11.84 -11.16 -6.68
N VAL A 60 11.12 -12.18 -6.20
CA VAL A 60 11.53 -13.59 -6.31
C VAL A 60 11.51 -14.08 -7.77
N ALA A 61 10.57 -13.60 -8.59
CA ALA A 61 10.49 -13.90 -10.02
C ALA A 61 11.57 -13.20 -10.87
N GLY A 62 12.33 -12.25 -10.31
CA GLY A 62 13.35 -11.49 -11.04
C GLY A 62 12.79 -10.36 -11.93
N THR A 63 11.49 -10.06 -11.86
CA THR A 63 10.81 -8.98 -12.62
C THR A 63 10.83 -7.64 -11.88
N SER A 64 11.86 -7.39 -11.06
CA SER A 64 11.97 -6.19 -10.22
C SER A 64 12.04 -4.87 -11.00
N ALA A 65 12.44 -4.91 -12.27
CA ALA A 65 12.48 -3.75 -13.15
C ALA A 65 11.08 -3.22 -13.50
N ASP A 66 10.09 -4.11 -13.58
CA ASP A 66 8.72 -3.79 -14.01
C ASP A 66 7.84 -3.31 -12.84
N VAL A 67 8.38 -3.28 -11.62
CA VAL A 67 7.65 -2.85 -10.42
C VAL A 67 7.65 -1.30 -10.34
N PRO A 68 6.48 -0.65 -10.32
CA PRO A 68 6.34 0.81 -10.23
C PRO A 68 6.66 1.31 -8.80
N ARG A 69 6.60 2.64 -8.60
CA ARG A 69 6.79 3.27 -7.29
C ARG A 69 5.45 3.49 -6.60
N PHE A 70 5.15 2.63 -5.63
CA PHE A 70 4.05 2.80 -4.69
C PHE A 70 4.29 3.97 -3.71
N GLU A 71 3.23 4.40 -3.03
CA GLU A 71 3.31 5.28 -1.87
C GLU A 71 4.23 4.67 -0.79
N PRO A 72 4.85 5.52 0.06
CA PRO A 72 5.80 5.09 1.07
C PRO A 72 5.22 3.98 1.96
N PRO A 73 6.06 3.03 2.38
CA PRO A 73 5.60 1.88 3.14
C PRO A 73 4.87 2.31 4.42
N PRO A 74 3.82 1.56 4.84
CA PRO A 74 3.27 1.72 6.18
C PRO A 74 4.40 1.61 7.20
N SER A 75 4.32 2.36 8.29
CA SER A 75 5.41 2.42 9.26
C SER A 75 5.71 1.03 9.84
N ALA A 76 6.98 0.78 10.20
CA ALA A 76 7.37 -0.42 10.95
C ALA A 76 6.53 -0.62 12.23
N GLN A 77 6.06 0.50 12.79
CA GLN A 77 5.09 0.55 13.89
C GLN A 77 3.76 -0.17 13.57
N LEU A 78 3.23 -0.10 12.34
CA LEU A 78 2.01 -0.83 11.96
C LEU A 78 2.23 -2.35 12.09
N ARG A 79 3.37 -2.86 11.60
CA ARG A 79 3.75 -4.27 11.78
C ARG A 79 3.75 -4.66 13.26
N LEU A 80 4.37 -3.85 14.13
CA LEU A 80 4.42 -4.09 15.57
C LEU A 80 3.02 -4.07 16.22
N LEU A 81 2.15 -3.13 15.81
CA LEU A 81 0.77 -3.02 16.31
C LEU A 81 -0.07 -4.23 15.87
N THR A 82 0.05 -4.67 14.61
CA THR A 82 -0.60 -5.90 14.11
C THR A 82 -0.11 -7.13 14.87
N ALA A 83 1.20 -7.27 15.10
CA ALA A 83 1.79 -8.36 15.89
C ALA A 83 1.25 -8.39 17.33
N ALA A 84 1.23 -7.24 18.01
CA ALA A 84 0.68 -7.11 19.35
C ALA A 84 -0.82 -7.46 19.41
N SER A 85 -1.58 -7.07 18.39
CA SER A 85 -3.01 -7.38 18.27
C SER A 85 -3.29 -8.89 18.17
N TRP A 86 -2.35 -9.66 17.61
CA TRP A 86 -2.43 -11.13 17.54
C TRP A 86 -1.86 -11.82 18.78
N GLY A 87 -1.26 -11.09 19.72
CA GLY A 87 -0.45 -11.67 20.80
C GLY A 87 0.87 -12.29 20.30
N ARG A 88 1.31 -11.95 19.09
CA ARG A 88 2.44 -12.56 18.37
C ARG A 88 3.62 -11.61 18.19
N LEU A 89 4.12 -11.09 19.32
CA LEU A 89 5.35 -10.27 19.35
C LEU A 89 6.62 -11.10 19.10
N ASP A 90 6.55 -12.44 19.11
CA ASP A 90 7.55 -13.33 18.53
C ASP A 90 7.77 -13.01 17.03
N GLY A 91 6.69 -12.70 16.31
CA GLY A 91 6.71 -12.18 14.94
C GLY A 91 7.31 -10.79 14.75
N ALA A 92 7.91 -10.18 15.78
CA ALA A 92 8.55 -8.85 15.75
C ALA A 92 10.08 -8.87 16.00
N GLY A 93 10.73 -10.03 15.88
CA GLY A 93 12.18 -10.16 16.06
C GLY A 93 13.04 -9.40 15.03
N PRO A 94 14.37 -9.34 15.24
CA PRO A 94 15.29 -8.45 14.55
C PRO A 94 15.59 -8.82 13.09
N ASP A 95 15.23 -10.03 12.65
CA ASP A 95 15.47 -10.53 11.30
C ASP A 95 14.22 -11.23 10.74
N MET A 96 14.10 -11.37 9.42
CA MET A 96 13.00 -12.10 8.78
C MET A 96 12.98 -13.57 9.19
N THR A 97 14.15 -14.17 9.40
CA THR A 97 14.32 -15.56 9.87
C THR A 97 13.66 -15.87 11.21
N THR A 98 13.28 -14.85 11.99
CA THR A 98 12.52 -15.04 13.24
C THR A 98 11.00 -14.97 13.04
N PHE A 99 10.49 -14.85 11.80
CA PHE A 99 9.06 -14.98 11.55
C PHE A 99 8.61 -16.41 11.93
N PRO A 100 7.58 -16.55 12.78
CA PRO A 100 6.93 -17.83 12.98
C PRO A 100 6.39 -18.39 11.67
N VAL A 101 6.50 -19.71 11.52
CA VAL A 101 6.15 -20.45 10.28
C VAL A 101 4.69 -20.25 9.88
N ASP A 102 3.81 -19.97 10.84
CA ASP A 102 2.38 -19.70 10.60
C ASP A 102 2.09 -18.26 10.15
N LEU A 103 3.01 -17.31 10.35
CA LEU A 103 2.86 -15.92 9.91
C LEU A 103 3.41 -15.66 8.50
N ALA A 104 4.39 -16.45 8.05
CA ALA A 104 5.13 -16.21 6.81
C ALA A 104 5.07 -17.40 5.84
N SER A 105 4.56 -17.14 4.63
CA SER A 105 4.64 -18.10 3.54
C SER A 105 6.07 -18.28 3.00
N GLU A 106 6.34 -19.44 2.38
CA GLU A 106 7.59 -19.80 1.69
C GLU A 106 8.15 -18.72 0.74
N LEU A 107 7.29 -17.82 0.25
CA LEU A 107 7.70 -16.66 -0.54
C LEU A 107 8.75 -15.81 0.20
N TRP A 108 8.64 -15.67 1.52
CA TRP A 108 9.48 -14.76 2.32
C TRP A 108 10.83 -15.35 2.69
N TRP A 109 10.94 -16.68 2.75
CA TRP A 109 12.23 -17.36 2.78
C TRP A 109 13.00 -17.12 1.48
N ARG A 110 12.33 -17.23 0.32
CA ARG A 110 12.94 -16.89 -0.97
C ARG A 110 13.29 -15.39 -1.10
N VAL A 111 12.47 -14.49 -0.55
CA VAL A 111 12.82 -13.05 -0.46
C VAL A 111 14.06 -12.87 0.40
N HIS A 112 14.14 -13.49 1.58
CA HIS A 112 15.29 -13.41 2.48
C HIS A 112 16.59 -13.93 1.82
N GLU A 113 16.55 -15.16 1.29
CA GLU A 113 17.67 -15.79 0.60
C GLU A 113 18.19 -14.95 -0.57
N ARG A 114 17.28 -14.36 -1.36
CA ARG A 114 17.63 -13.49 -2.48
C ARG A 114 18.15 -12.13 -2.01
N ALA A 115 17.55 -11.53 -0.99
CA ALA A 115 17.87 -10.17 -0.55
C ALA A 115 19.18 -10.07 0.25
N LEU A 116 19.50 -11.08 1.06
CA LEU A 116 20.64 -11.08 1.98
C LEU A 116 21.72 -12.13 1.62
N GLY A 117 21.45 -12.98 0.63
CA GLY A 117 22.33 -14.08 0.24
C GLY A 117 22.36 -15.21 1.26
N SER A 118 23.00 -16.33 0.91
CA SER A 118 23.24 -17.40 1.88
C SER A 118 24.31 -16.97 2.89
N VAL A 119 23.87 -16.52 4.06
CA VAL A 119 24.72 -16.19 5.23
C VAL A 119 25.58 -17.39 5.68
N ARG A 120 25.32 -18.60 5.16
CA ARG A 120 26.12 -19.81 5.43
C ARG A 120 27.36 -20.01 4.55
N ALA A 121 27.54 -19.25 3.46
CA ALA A 121 28.65 -19.50 2.51
C ALA A 121 30.05 -19.06 3.00
N LEU A 122 30.14 -18.25 4.05
CA LEU A 122 31.40 -17.64 4.54
C LEU A 122 31.75 -18.02 5.99
N GLY A 123 31.12 -19.06 6.55
CA GLY A 123 31.22 -19.38 7.98
C GLY A 123 31.20 -20.87 8.33
N SER A 124 31.75 -21.76 7.50
CA SER A 124 31.85 -23.19 7.84
C SER A 124 32.95 -23.95 7.07
N SER A 125 34.22 -23.51 7.20
CA SER A 125 35.35 -24.41 6.93
C SER A 125 35.62 -25.29 8.16
N ARG A 126 34.80 -26.33 8.33
CA ARG A 126 35.12 -27.53 9.13
C ARG A 126 34.60 -28.74 8.37
N ALA A 127 35.53 -29.48 7.77
CA ALA A 127 35.22 -30.76 7.15
C ALA A 127 34.78 -31.75 8.25
N PRO A 128 33.70 -32.54 8.04
CA PRO A 128 33.51 -33.76 8.80
C PRO A 128 34.56 -34.78 8.35
N ASP A 129 35.15 -35.47 9.32
CA ASP A 129 36.24 -36.41 9.08
C ASP A 129 35.76 -37.67 8.32
N ARG A 130 36.67 -38.31 7.58
CA ARG A 130 36.35 -39.50 6.78
C ARG A 130 36.29 -40.76 7.63
N GLY A 131 35.08 -41.20 7.99
CA GLY A 131 34.82 -42.56 8.49
C GLY A 131 34.37 -43.50 7.37
N VAL A 132 35.31 -44.26 6.78
CA VAL A 132 34.99 -45.36 5.84
C VAL A 132 34.57 -46.60 6.65
N GLY A 133 33.56 -47.33 6.19
CA GLY A 133 32.88 -48.36 7.00
C GLY A 133 33.38 -49.80 6.88
N SER A 134 32.70 -50.68 7.63
CA SER A 134 32.72 -52.14 7.55
C SER A 134 31.39 -52.62 8.19
N SER A 135 30.43 -53.21 7.48
CA SER A 135 30.39 -54.56 6.89
C SER A 135 30.24 -55.71 7.91
N SER A 136 28.99 -56.09 8.21
CA SER A 136 28.61 -57.48 8.56
C SER A 136 27.11 -57.66 8.34
N ALA A 137 26.73 -58.74 7.66
CA ALA A 137 25.34 -59.04 7.32
C ALA A 137 24.74 -60.10 8.29
N PRO A 138 23.69 -60.86 7.94
CA PRO A 138 22.42 -60.82 8.66
C PRO A 138 22.14 -62.06 9.53
N GLU A 139 21.13 -62.01 10.41
CA GLU A 139 20.47 -63.25 10.85
C GLU A 139 19.01 -63.04 11.29
N SER A 140 18.29 -64.15 11.42
CA SER A 140 16.83 -64.27 11.33
C SER A 140 16.16 -64.80 12.60
N GLY A 141 14.88 -64.48 12.83
CA GLY A 141 13.98 -65.41 13.54
C GLY A 141 12.78 -64.81 14.30
N LEU A 142 11.57 -65.17 13.85
CA LEU A 142 10.36 -65.55 14.62
C LEU A 142 9.86 -64.64 15.78
N GLY A 143 8.56 -64.27 15.90
CA GLY A 143 7.37 -64.53 15.10
C GLY A 143 6.06 -64.29 15.92
N SER A 144 4.87 -64.42 15.29
CA SER A 144 3.53 -64.53 15.95
C SER A 144 2.96 -63.29 16.68
N SER A 145 1.66 -62.91 16.61
CA SER A 145 0.52 -63.27 15.73
C SER A 145 -0.70 -62.34 15.98
N ARG A 146 -1.78 -62.55 15.19
CA ARG A 146 -3.21 -62.14 15.37
C ARG A 146 -3.70 -60.79 14.81
N ALA A 147 -4.36 -60.92 13.64
CA ALA A 147 -5.62 -60.22 13.37
C ALA A 147 -6.80 -60.97 14.05
N PRO A 148 -8.03 -60.43 14.01
CA PRO A 148 -8.94 -60.92 12.96
C PRO A 148 -9.84 -59.85 12.31
N GLU A 149 -10.27 -60.13 11.07
CA GLU A 149 -11.39 -59.46 10.41
C GLU A 149 -12.75 -59.98 10.92
N ARG A 150 -13.83 -59.21 10.73
CA ARG A 150 -15.14 -59.74 10.35
C ARG A 150 -15.93 -58.76 9.48
N ARG A 151 -16.85 -59.31 8.68
CA ARG A 151 -17.45 -58.71 7.47
C ARG A 151 -18.94 -58.35 7.61
N LEU A 152 -19.34 -57.39 6.76
CA LEU A 152 -20.62 -57.27 6.01
C LEU A 152 -21.97 -57.24 6.75
N GLY A 153 -22.78 -56.24 6.39
CA GLY A 153 -24.23 -56.21 6.54
C GLY A 153 -24.84 -55.12 5.66
N SER A 154 -25.88 -55.45 4.87
CA SER A 154 -26.56 -54.54 3.94
C SER A 154 -28.08 -54.68 4.11
N SER A 155 -28.81 -53.57 4.22
CA SER A 155 -30.23 -53.46 3.80
C SER A 155 -30.77 -52.02 3.89
N ARG A 156 -31.91 -51.80 3.22
CA ARG A 156 -32.53 -50.51 2.86
C ARG A 156 -33.47 -49.90 3.92
N THR A 157 -33.85 -48.64 3.67
CA THR A 157 -34.98 -47.85 4.21
C THR A 157 -36.35 -48.56 4.14
N PRO A 158 -37.36 -48.15 4.94
CA PRO A 158 -38.37 -47.13 4.54
C PRO A 158 -38.84 -46.24 5.74
N GLU A 159 -39.71 -45.22 5.69
CA GLU A 159 -40.35 -44.39 4.65
C GLU A 159 -40.94 -43.08 5.26
N GLY A 160 -41.54 -42.19 4.44
CA GLY A 160 -42.59 -41.24 4.87
C GLY A 160 -42.57 -39.84 4.21
N GLY A 161 -43.37 -39.63 3.15
CA GLY A 161 -43.61 -38.29 2.52
C GLY A 161 -45.02 -37.75 2.82
N PRO A 162 -45.74 -37.12 1.87
CA PRO A 162 -45.31 -36.37 0.67
C PRO A 162 -46.06 -35.00 0.53
N GLY A 163 -45.78 -34.18 -0.51
CA GLY A 163 -46.52 -32.91 -0.70
C GLY A 163 -46.32 -32.11 -2.00
N SER A 164 -46.98 -32.53 -3.09
CA SER A 164 -47.36 -31.73 -4.28
C SER A 164 -46.28 -31.13 -5.20
N SER A 165 -46.70 -30.67 -6.38
CA SER A 165 -45.88 -30.56 -7.61
C SER A 165 -46.30 -29.42 -8.55
N ARG A 166 -45.36 -29.01 -9.43
CA ARG A 166 -45.54 -28.42 -10.79
C ARG A 166 -46.02 -26.95 -10.96
N SER A 167 -45.07 -26.12 -11.41
CA SER A 167 -45.08 -25.28 -12.63
C SER A 167 -46.39 -24.75 -13.24
N LEU A 168 -46.46 -23.44 -13.55
CA LEU A 168 -46.96 -22.91 -14.84
C LEU A 168 -46.63 -21.41 -15.11
N ASP A 169 -46.76 -21.07 -16.39
CA ASP A 169 -46.37 -19.89 -17.20
C ASP A 169 -47.09 -18.52 -17.00
N ARG A 170 -46.40 -17.44 -17.45
CA ARG A 170 -46.90 -16.21 -18.17
C ARG A 170 -48.00 -15.30 -17.52
N ALA A 171 -48.26 -14.04 -17.95
CA ALA A 171 -47.81 -13.23 -19.12
C ALA A 171 -48.07 -11.69 -18.95
N LEU A 172 -47.33 -10.88 -19.75
CA LEU A 172 -47.71 -9.59 -20.42
C LEU A 172 -48.16 -8.38 -19.57
N GLY A 173 -47.83 -7.12 -19.89
CA GLY A 173 -47.05 -6.47 -20.97
C GLY A 173 -46.60 -5.06 -20.51
N SER A 174 -46.47 -3.96 -21.27
CA SER A 174 -46.43 -3.63 -22.71
C SER A 174 -46.08 -2.11 -22.87
N SER A 175 -45.68 -1.47 -23.98
CA SER A 175 -44.93 -1.82 -25.21
C SER A 175 -44.78 -0.55 -26.08
N ARG A 176 -43.59 -0.16 -26.62
CA ARG A 176 -43.48 0.73 -27.83
C ARG A 176 -42.08 0.76 -28.50
N ALA A 177 -42.09 0.66 -29.84
CA ALA A 177 -40.99 0.95 -30.79
C ALA A 177 -41.44 2.08 -31.76
N PRO A 178 -40.59 2.57 -32.69
CA PRO A 178 -40.49 2.01 -34.08
C PRO A 178 -39.04 1.72 -34.52
N GLU A 179 -38.71 0.76 -35.40
CA GLU A 179 -38.82 0.73 -36.89
C GLU A 179 -38.03 1.84 -37.64
N ARG A 180 -37.35 1.64 -38.79
CA ARG A 180 -36.90 0.47 -39.61
C ARG A 180 -35.86 0.97 -40.65
N GLY A 181 -35.10 0.09 -41.34
CA GLY A 181 -34.47 0.45 -42.62
C GLY A 181 -33.29 -0.43 -43.09
N ASP A 182 -33.58 -1.50 -43.84
CA ASP A 182 -32.56 -2.31 -44.54
C ASP A 182 -32.11 -1.65 -45.87
N GLY A 183 -30.85 -1.88 -46.26
CA GLY A 183 -30.31 -1.44 -47.55
C GLY A 183 -29.00 -2.16 -47.91
N ALA A 184 -29.08 -3.15 -48.81
CA ALA A 184 -27.94 -3.95 -49.22
C ALA A 184 -27.18 -3.37 -50.43
N SER A 185 -25.88 -3.69 -50.53
CA SER A 185 -25.14 -4.09 -51.75
C SER A 185 -23.84 -3.35 -52.10
N ARG A 186 -22.94 -4.13 -52.72
CA ARG A 186 -21.81 -3.78 -53.63
C ARG A 186 -20.47 -3.32 -53.03
N ALA A 187 -19.48 -4.20 -53.23
CA ALA A 187 -18.08 -3.85 -53.40
C ALA A 187 -17.82 -3.13 -54.74
N PRO A 188 -16.62 -2.56 -54.93
CA PRO A 188 -15.90 -2.81 -56.17
C PRO A 188 -14.46 -3.31 -55.96
N LYS A 189 -13.91 -3.94 -56.99
CA LYS A 189 -12.50 -4.33 -57.12
C LYS A 189 -11.83 -3.53 -58.26
N ARG A 190 -10.52 -3.31 -58.10
CA ARG A 190 -9.48 -3.00 -59.12
C ARG A 190 -9.46 -1.59 -59.76
N GLY A 191 -8.25 -1.07 -59.82
CA GLY A 191 -7.77 0.00 -60.70
C GLY A 191 -6.24 0.05 -60.61
N PHE A 192 -5.55 -0.39 -61.66
CA PHE A 192 -4.08 -0.49 -61.73
C PHE A 192 -3.58 0.59 -62.70
N VAL A 193 -2.65 1.46 -62.31
CA VAL A 193 -1.83 2.25 -63.25
C VAL A 193 -0.40 2.35 -62.69
N SER A 194 0.59 2.39 -63.57
CA SER A 194 2.01 2.29 -63.28
C SER A 194 2.79 3.54 -63.70
N SER A 195 4.08 3.56 -63.34
CA SER A 195 5.20 4.33 -63.90
C SER A 195 5.40 5.79 -63.48
N GLY A 196 6.68 6.18 -63.32
CA GLY A 196 7.09 7.56 -63.03
C GLY A 196 8.36 7.73 -62.17
N ALA A 197 9.49 7.12 -62.56
CA ALA A 197 10.81 7.49 -62.03
C ALA A 197 11.56 8.37 -63.05
N PRO A 198 12.48 9.22 -62.58
CA PRO A 198 13.84 9.13 -63.14
C PRO A 198 14.99 9.32 -62.12
N ASP A 199 16.05 8.50 -62.30
CA ASP A 199 17.49 8.85 -62.46
C ASP A 199 17.94 10.32 -62.20
N ARG A 200 19.17 10.64 -61.75
CA ARG A 200 20.33 9.87 -61.22
C ARG A 200 21.45 10.85 -60.78
N ALA A 201 22.18 10.58 -59.68
CA ALA A 201 23.58 11.03 -59.41
C ALA A 201 24.02 10.45 -58.03
N LEU A 202 24.78 9.35 -57.90
CA LEU A 202 26.23 9.14 -58.10
C LEU A 202 27.16 10.08 -57.31
N GLY A 203 27.82 9.52 -56.27
CA GLY A 203 28.77 10.23 -55.39
C GLY A 203 29.42 9.37 -54.29
N SER A 204 30.26 8.41 -54.69
CA SER A 204 31.28 7.66 -53.90
C SER A 204 31.03 7.28 -52.42
N TRP A 205 30.68 6.01 -52.24
CA TRP A 205 31.12 5.06 -51.22
C TRP A 205 32.34 5.40 -50.33
N HIS A 206 32.15 5.27 -49.02
CA HIS A 206 33.07 4.54 -48.13
C HIS A 206 32.26 3.70 -47.13
N ALA A 207 32.62 2.43 -46.97
CA ALA A 207 32.00 1.45 -46.08
C ALA A 207 33.08 0.40 -45.67
N PRO A 208 32.86 -0.43 -44.64
CA PRO A 208 33.21 -0.07 -43.27
C PRO A 208 34.29 -0.99 -42.68
N GLU A 209 35.08 -0.48 -41.73
CA GLU A 209 35.95 -1.34 -40.92
C GLU A 209 35.19 -2.02 -39.77
N ARG A 210 35.56 -3.27 -39.52
CA ARG A 210 34.82 -4.19 -38.65
C ARG A 210 35.24 -3.99 -37.19
N GLY A 211 34.46 -3.24 -36.43
CA GLY A 211 34.49 -3.29 -34.97
C GLY A 211 33.78 -4.56 -34.46
N LEU A 212 34.51 -5.44 -33.78
CA LEU A 212 33.99 -6.68 -33.21
C LEU A 212 32.80 -6.43 -32.28
N GLY A 213 31.77 -7.28 -32.38
CA GLY A 213 30.58 -7.17 -31.54
C GLY A 213 30.88 -7.44 -30.07
N SER A 214 30.75 -6.41 -29.21
CA SER A 214 30.78 -6.57 -27.76
C SER A 214 29.42 -7.06 -27.25
N SER A 215 29.21 -8.38 -27.37
CA SER A 215 28.09 -9.05 -26.73
C SER A 215 28.31 -9.13 -25.21
N ARG A 216 27.40 -8.54 -24.44
CA ARG A 216 27.08 -8.85 -23.03
C ARG A 216 28.29 -9.26 -22.14
N THR A 217 29.02 -8.29 -21.59
CA THR A 217 29.69 -8.48 -20.30
C THR A 217 28.70 -8.19 -19.17
N ALA A 218 27.97 -9.24 -18.76
CA ALA A 218 27.21 -9.22 -17.52
C ALA A 218 28.15 -9.38 -16.33
N GLU A 219 28.90 -8.32 -15.99
CA GLU A 219 29.71 -8.30 -14.76
C GLU A 219 28.83 -8.06 -13.54
N GLY A 220 28.36 -9.18 -12.99
CA GLY A 220 27.71 -9.28 -11.69
C GLY A 220 27.83 -10.73 -11.25
N GLY A 221 28.81 -11.02 -10.39
CA GLY A 221 29.02 -12.36 -9.87
C GLY A 221 27.77 -12.92 -9.15
N PRO A 222 27.65 -14.24 -8.99
CA PRO A 222 26.52 -14.88 -8.33
C PRO A 222 26.46 -14.48 -6.85
N GLY A 223 25.80 -13.36 -6.54
CA GLY A 223 25.74 -12.77 -5.20
C GLY A 223 25.43 -11.27 -5.14
N SER A 224 25.55 -10.51 -6.23
CA SER A 224 25.21 -9.07 -6.24
C SER A 224 23.87 -8.79 -6.91
N LEU A 225 22.92 -8.23 -6.15
CA LEU A 225 21.63 -7.77 -6.66
C LEU A 225 21.80 -6.62 -7.68
N ARG A 226 21.05 -6.68 -8.78
CA ARG A 226 20.97 -5.59 -9.76
C ARG A 226 20.24 -4.38 -9.16
N MET A 227 20.45 -3.19 -9.74
CA MET A 227 19.89 -1.94 -9.19
C MET A 227 18.37 -1.97 -8.93
N PRO A 228 17.49 -2.47 -9.83
CA PRO A 228 16.05 -2.57 -9.56
C PRO A 228 15.72 -3.53 -8.41
N GLU A 229 16.52 -4.58 -8.25
CA GLU A 229 16.36 -5.59 -7.20
C GLU A 229 16.80 -5.03 -5.84
N ARG A 230 17.90 -4.28 -5.77
CA ARG A 230 18.34 -3.55 -4.56
C ARG A 230 17.28 -2.57 -4.09
N ARG A 231 16.69 -1.80 -5.03
CA ARG A 231 15.55 -0.92 -4.76
C ARG A 231 14.36 -1.68 -4.19
N LEU A 232 13.94 -2.76 -4.84
CA LEU A 232 12.74 -3.51 -4.44
C LEU A 232 12.92 -4.23 -3.10
N ALA A 233 14.10 -4.82 -2.87
CA ALA A 233 14.49 -5.41 -1.59
C ALA A 233 14.50 -4.37 -0.47
N CYS A 234 15.01 -3.14 -0.72
CA CYS A 234 14.97 -2.06 0.24
C CYS A 234 13.53 -1.68 0.64
N ASP A 235 12.61 -1.51 -0.33
CA ASP A 235 11.21 -1.19 -0.03
C ASP A 235 10.53 -2.36 0.72
N LEU A 236 10.72 -3.62 0.29
CA LEU A 236 10.22 -4.79 1.02
C LEU A 236 10.72 -4.86 2.46
N LEU A 237 12.02 -4.65 2.70
CA LEU A 237 12.60 -4.65 4.05
C LEU A 237 12.05 -3.48 4.90
N LEU A 238 11.79 -2.31 4.30
CA LEU A 238 11.16 -1.18 5.00
C LEU A 238 9.67 -1.44 5.30
N ARG A 239 8.91 -2.07 4.40
CA ARG A 239 7.51 -2.53 4.63
C ARG A 239 7.43 -3.51 5.78
N LEU A 240 8.40 -4.41 5.84
CA LEU A 240 8.57 -5.35 6.95
C LEU A 240 9.22 -4.71 8.18
N GLY A 241 9.63 -3.44 8.16
CA GLY A 241 10.18 -2.77 9.35
C GLY A 241 11.59 -3.18 9.76
N TYR A 242 12.44 -3.57 8.81
CA TYR A 242 13.86 -3.88 8.99
C TYR A 242 14.77 -2.78 8.38
N PRO A 243 14.80 -1.55 8.94
CA PRO A 243 15.53 -0.43 8.32
C PRO A 243 17.04 -0.64 8.26
N HIS A 244 17.63 -1.38 9.21
CA HIS A 244 19.06 -1.72 9.19
C HIS A 244 19.39 -2.66 8.01
N ARG A 245 18.60 -3.73 7.80
CA ARG A 245 18.75 -4.61 6.63
C ARG A 245 18.52 -3.85 5.32
N ALA A 246 17.54 -2.95 5.29
CA ALA A 246 17.30 -2.09 4.13
C ALA A 246 18.53 -1.21 3.81
N ALA A 247 19.19 -0.64 4.84
CA ALA A 247 20.44 0.10 4.71
C ALA A 247 21.58 -0.75 4.13
N GLU A 248 21.76 -1.98 4.66
CA GLU A 248 22.77 -2.94 4.20
C GLU A 248 22.62 -3.24 2.69
N VAL A 249 21.41 -3.59 2.24
CA VAL A 249 21.13 -3.92 0.83
C VAL A 249 21.43 -2.77 -0.14
N ILE A 250 21.20 -1.52 0.27
CA ILE A 250 21.53 -0.33 -0.53
C ILE A 250 22.95 0.21 -0.29
N GLY A 251 23.75 -0.43 0.57
CA GLY A 251 25.13 -0.05 0.87
C GLY A 251 25.25 1.27 1.66
N LEU A 252 24.24 1.63 2.43
CA LEU A 252 24.18 2.88 3.19
C LEU A 252 24.83 2.72 4.57
N SER A 253 26.15 2.94 4.64
CA SER A 253 26.94 2.84 5.88
C SER A 253 27.11 4.16 6.64
N VAL A 254 27.00 5.32 5.97
CA VAL A 254 27.29 6.64 6.56
C VAL A 254 26.03 7.50 6.67
N ILE A 255 25.65 7.82 7.91
CA ILE A 255 24.45 8.60 8.29
C ILE A 255 24.86 10.00 8.80
N ASP A 256 25.49 10.83 7.95
CA ASP A 256 25.69 12.27 8.22
C ASP A 256 24.68 13.11 7.42
N PRO A 257 23.62 13.67 8.03
CA PRO A 257 22.60 14.48 7.32
C PRO A 257 23.12 15.73 6.60
N ARG A 258 24.28 16.25 7.03
CA ARG A 258 24.86 17.49 6.48
C ARG A 258 25.70 17.18 5.24
N LYS A 259 26.45 16.07 5.27
CA LYS A 259 27.39 15.68 4.20
C LYS A 259 26.85 14.64 3.22
N HIS A 260 25.81 13.89 3.57
CA HIS A 260 25.27 12.85 2.68
C HIS A 260 24.72 13.44 1.37
N VAL A 261 25.20 12.91 0.25
CA VAL A 261 24.75 13.22 -1.11
C VAL A 261 23.93 12.03 -1.63
N LEU A 262 22.71 12.30 -2.07
CA LEU A 262 21.82 11.27 -2.61
C LEU A 262 22.33 10.80 -3.98
N SER A 263 22.42 9.48 -4.15
CA SER A 263 22.83 8.84 -5.41
C SER A 263 21.71 8.87 -6.46
N PRO A 264 22.01 8.98 -7.78
CA PRO A 264 20.99 8.99 -8.83
C PRO A 264 20.00 7.84 -8.77
N ASP A 265 20.51 6.62 -8.55
CA ASP A 265 19.73 5.39 -8.69
C ASP A 265 18.96 4.97 -7.43
N LEU A 266 19.42 5.40 -6.25
CA LEU A 266 18.90 4.98 -4.94
C LEU A 266 18.51 6.15 -4.03
N ALA A 267 18.35 7.37 -4.56
CA ALA A 267 18.04 8.56 -3.76
C ALA A 267 16.80 8.41 -2.86
N LEU A 268 15.74 7.77 -3.36
CA LEU A 268 14.48 7.62 -2.63
C LEU A 268 14.59 6.52 -1.56
N GLU A 269 15.31 5.45 -1.88
CA GLU A 269 15.61 4.33 -1.00
C GLU A 269 16.52 4.78 0.15
N GLN A 270 17.58 5.53 -0.16
CA GLN A 270 18.43 6.20 0.82
C GLN A 270 17.60 7.13 1.71
N LEU A 271 16.75 7.99 1.14
CA LEU A 271 15.89 8.88 1.92
C LEU A 271 14.89 8.11 2.82
N ALA A 272 14.34 7.00 2.34
CA ALA A 272 13.38 6.17 3.05
C ALA A 272 14.02 5.43 4.24
N VAL A 273 15.26 4.95 4.11
CA VAL A 273 16.06 4.40 5.21
C VAL A 273 16.48 5.50 6.19
N LEU A 274 17.03 6.61 5.70
CA LEU A 274 17.46 7.74 6.54
C LEU A 274 16.32 8.32 7.38
N ARG A 275 15.07 8.29 6.89
CA ARG A 275 13.85 8.63 7.64
C ARG A 275 13.67 7.83 8.93
N CYS A 276 14.21 6.62 9.03
CA CYS A 276 14.14 5.78 10.23
C CYS A 276 15.19 6.16 11.29
N HIS A 277 16.22 6.93 10.93
CA HIS A 277 17.37 7.22 11.80
C HIS A 277 17.58 8.72 12.06
N LEU A 278 16.97 9.60 11.25
CA LEU A 278 17.21 11.05 11.28
C LEU A 278 15.94 11.87 11.54
N PRO A 279 16.06 13.03 12.22
CA PRO A 279 14.92 13.91 12.47
C PRO A 279 14.31 14.43 11.17
N SER A 280 12.98 14.63 11.17
CA SER A 280 12.19 15.03 9.98
C SER A 280 12.79 16.20 9.20
N SER A 281 13.25 17.24 9.89
CA SER A 281 13.83 18.44 9.29
C SER A 281 15.11 18.17 8.49
N ALA A 282 15.96 17.27 8.95
CA ALA A 282 17.19 16.89 8.25
C ALA A 282 16.88 16.15 6.94
N VAL A 283 15.93 15.21 7.00
CA VAL A 283 15.48 14.40 5.86
C VAL A 283 14.76 15.28 4.83
N GLU A 284 13.90 16.20 5.26
CA GLU A 284 13.25 17.18 4.38
C GLU A 284 14.27 18.12 3.73
N ALA A 285 15.28 18.59 4.47
CA ALA A 285 16.36 19.41 3.90
C ALA A 285 17.21 18.65 2.88
N MET A 286 17.49 17.36 3.09
CA MET A 286 18.17 16.51 2.10
C MET A 286 17.33 16.34 0.83
N ALA A 287 16.04 16.03 0.97
CA ALA A 287 15.12 15.88 -0.15
C ALA A 287 15.01 17.18 -0.98
N LEU A 288 14.92 18.35 -0.33
CA LEU A 288 14.94 19.65 -1.00
C LEU A 288 16.26 19.92 -1.74
N ARG A 289 17.42 19.56 -1.18
CA ARG A 289 18.71 19.68 -1.89
C ARG A 289 18.74 18.79 -3.12
N GLY A 290 18.30 17.52 -2.99
CA GLY A 290 18.21 16.59 -4.12
C GLY A 290 17.25 17.07 -5.22
N ALA A 291 16.06 17.57 -4.85
CA ALA A 291 15.09 18.13 -5.80
C ALA A 291 15.59 19.36 -6.59
N ARG A 292 16.61 20.07 -6.07
CA ARG A 292 17.27 21.22 -6.73
C ARG A 292 18.53 20.86 -7.53
N SER A 293 19.01 19.62 -7.42
CA SER A 293 20.30 19.18 -7.96
C SER A 293 20.23 18.74 -9.43
N GLY A 294 21.32 18.17 -9.96
CA GLY A 294 21.37 17.54 -11.29
C GLY A 294 20.82 16.10 -11.36
N LEU A 295 20.09 15.63 -10.34
CA LEU A 295 19.46 14.30 -10.34
C LEU A 295 18.43 14.12 -11.48
N PRO A 296 18.09 12.88 -11.88
CA PRO A 296 17.05 12.61 -12.87
C PRO A 296 15.71 13.30 -12.54
N PRO A 297 14.92 13.73 -13.55
CA PRO A 297 13.67 14.46 -13.32
C PRO A 297 12.64 13.67 -12.51
N GLU A 298 12.53 12.36 -12.70
CA GLU A 298 11.68 11.46 -11.90
C GLU A 298 12.08 11.51 -10.42
N THR A 299 13.37 11.36 -10.15
CA THR A 299 13.95 11.39 -8.80
C THR A 299 13.75 12.76 -8.16
N ARG A 300 14.00 13.86 -8.87
CA ARG A 300 13.78 15.23 -8.37
C ARG A 300 12.32 15.48 -8.02
N ARG A 301 11.40 15.06 -8.89
CA ARG A 301 9.96 15.15 -8.65
C ARG A 301 9.57 14.39 -7.39
N ASP A 302 9.96 13.13 -7.27
CA ASP A 302 9.55 12.28 -6.14
C ASP A 302 10.13 12.77 -4.81
N LEU A 303 11.37 13.28 -4.80
CA LEU A 303 11.97 13.97 -3.65
C LEU A 303 11.18 15.24 -3.26
N ALA A 304 10.69 16.00 -4.24
CA ALA A 304 9.88 17.19 -3.99
C ALA A 304 8.48 16.82 -3.46
N LEU A 305 7.80 15.84 -4.08
CA LEU A 305 6.50 15.33 -3.64
C LEU A 305 6.55 14.81 -2.18
N PHE A 306 7.62 14.11 -1.80
CA PHE A 306 7.86 13.68 -0.42
C PHE A 306 7.83 14.85 0.57
N VAL A 307 8.49 15.97 0.24
CA VAL A 307 8.52 17.17 1.11
C VAL A 307 7.13 17.82 1.20
N VAL A 308 6.41 17.89 0.08
CA VAL A 308 5.03 18.44 0.05
C VAL A 308 4.10 17.61 0.94
N PHE A 309 4.01 16.29 0.73
CA PHE A 309 3.14 15.42 1.51
C PHE A 309 3.51 15.40 3.00
N ARG A 310 4.81 15.44 3.34
CA ARG A 310 5.25 15.45 4.75
C ARG A 310 4.95 16.76 5.47
N ASN A 311 5.04 17.91 4.81
CA ASN A 311 4.62 19.19 5.38
C ASN A 311 3.10 19.29 5.50
N ALA A 312 2.36 18.79 4.50
CA ALA A 312 0.90 18.68 4.52
C ALA A 312 0.39 17.81 5.68
N ALA A 313 1.02 16.67 5.94
CA ALA A 313 0.67 15.78 7.05
C ALA A 313 0.86 16.44 8.43
N ARG A 314 1.73 17.46 8.52
CA ARG A 314 1.93 18.29 9.72
C ARG A 314 1.03 19.53 9.77
N GLY A 315 0.22 19.79 8.74
CA GLY A 315 -0.62 20.99 8.64
C GLY A 315 0.18 22.30 8.58
N ALA A 316 1.41 22.27 8.06
CA ALA A 316 2.33 23.41 8.11
C ALA A 316 2.54 24.03 6.71
N ASP A 317 2.02 25.25 6.48
CA ASP A 317 2.37 26.04 5.30
C ASP A 317 3.77 26.61 5.48
N SER A 318 4.77 25.88 4.98
CA SER A 318 6.18 26.24 5.09
C SER A 318 6.75 26.70 3.76
N THR A 319 7.75 27.59 3.81
CA THR A 319 8.55 27.97 2.64
C THR A 319 9.18 26.74 1.95
N SER A 320 9.53 25.71 2.73
CA SER A 320 9.96 24.38 2.25
C SER A 320 8.89 23.66 1.44
N MET A 321 7.62 23.67 1.88
CA MET A 321 6.50 23.07 1.15
C MET A 321 6.22 23.79 -0.17
N GLN A 322 6.22 25.13 -0.14
CA GLN A 322 6.00 25.97 -1.33
C GLN A 322 7.12 25.79 -2.36
N ALA A 323 8.39 25.79 -1.91
CA ALA A 323 9.53 25.52 -2.77
C ALA A 323 9.50 24.10 -3.34
N ALA A 324 9.10 23.10 -2.56
CA ALA A 324 8.92 21.73 -3.04
C ALA A 324 7.82 21.61 -4.10
N ALA A 325 6.68 22.29 -3.92
CA ALA A 325 5.60 22.32 -4.91
C ALA A 325 6.09 22.89 -6.26
N ALA A 326 6.83 24.00 -6.25
CA ALA A 326 7.43 24.58 -7.46
C ALA A 326 8.45 23.65 -8.13
N LEU A 327 9.30 22.97 -7.34
CA LEU A 327 10.27 21.99 -7.86
C LEU A 327 9.59 20.75 -8.45
N ALA A 328 8.50 20.27 -7.84
CA ALA A 328 7.70 19.15 -8.36
C ALA A 328 7.06 19.49 -9.70
N ILE A 329 6.54 20.72 -9.88
CA ILE A 329 6.02 21.21 -11.17
C ILE A 329 7.14 21.23 -12.22
N LYS A 330 8.29 21.86 -11.90
CA LYS A 330 9.42 21.95 -12.82
C LYS A 330 9.89 20.57 -13.27
N ALA A 331 10.20 19.68 -12.32
CA ALA A 331 10.67 18.34 -12.62
C ALA A 331 9.64 17.50 -13.40
N SER A 332 8.34 17.68 -13.15
CA SER A 332 7.28 16.98 -13.91
C SER A 332 7.11 17.51 -15.34
N SER A 333 7.48 18.75 -15.62
CA SER A 333 7.42 19.32 -16.97
C SER A 333 8.44 18.68 -17.94
N GLU A 334 9.47 18.04 -17.39
CA GLU A 334 10.54 17.36 -18.13
C GLU A 334 10.20 15.89 -18.44
N LEU A 335 9.04 15.39 -17.99
CA LEU A 335 8.67 13.97 -18.02
C LEU A 335 7.58 13.64 -19.06
N PRO A 336 7.52 12.38 -19.54
CA PRO A 336 6.43 11.91 -20.38
C PRO A 336 5.05 12.13 -19.75
N GLN A 337 4.18 12.85 -20.46
CA GLN A 337 2.86 13.23 -19.96
C GLN A 337 1.74 12.24 -20.29
N ASN A 338 2.00 11.32 -21.23
CA ASN A 338 1.03 10.38 -21.79
C ASN A 338 1.30 8.94 -21.34
N GLY A 339 0.34 8.04 -21.57
CA GLY A 339 0.42 6.65 -21.15
C GLY A 339 0.21 6.46 -19.64
N PHE A 340 0.20 5.20 -19.19
CA PHE A 340 -0.10 4.82 -17.81
C PHE A 340 0.74 5.61 -16.78
N ALA A 341 2.07 5.57 -16.92
CA ALA A 341 2.97 6.25 -16.01
C ALA A 341 2.81 7.78 -16.03
N GLY A 342 2.63 8.38 -17.22
CA GLY A 342 2.44 9.84 -17.35
C GLY A 342 1.17 10.32 -16.65
N LEU A 343 0.06 9.63 -16.86
CA LEU A 343 -1.23 9.94 -16.21
C LEU A 343 -1.20 9.72 -14.70
N LEU A 344 -0.61 8.62 -14.22
CA LEU A 344 -0.48 8.32 -12.79
C LEU A 344 0.39 9.38 -12.08
N ASN A 345 1.51 9.76 -12.70
CA ASN A 345 2.37 10.84 -12.21
C ASN A 345 1.66 12.19 -12.20
N ARG A 346 0.83 12.49 -13.20
CA ARG A 346 0.00 13.70 -13.28
C ARG A 346 -1.07 13.74 -12.18
N ALA A 347 -1.70 12.60 -11.87
CA ALA A 347 -2.64 12.48 -10.74
C ALA A 347 -1.92 12.77 -9.40
N ARG A 348 -0.79 12.10 -9.16
CA ARG A 348 0.03 12.26 -7.95
C ARG A 348 0.54 13.69 -7.76
N LEU A 349 0.99 14.35 -8.84
CA LEU A 349 1.39 15.75 -8.81
C LEU A 349 0.25 16.66 -8.37
N HIS A 350 -0.92 16.57 -9.02
CA HIS A 350 -2.06 17.42 -8.68
C HIS A 350 -2.57 17.17 -7.25
N ARG A 351 -2.58 15.90 -6.78
CA ARG A 351 -2.88 15.56 -5.38
C ARG A 351 -1.90 16.19 -4.39
N ALA A 352 -0.60 16.21 -4.71
CA ALA A 352 0.40 16.88 -3.88
C ALA A 352 0.21 18.41 -3.87
N LEU A 353 0.01 19.01 -5.04
CA LEU A 353 -0.19 20.46 -5.17
C LEU A 353 -1.43 20.93 -4.41
N ALA A 354 -2.52 20.15 -4.42
CA ALA A 354 -3.74 20.43 -3.66
C ALA A 354 -3.51 20.54 -2.15
N ALA A 355 -2.43 19.96 -1.62
CA ALA A 355 -2.11 20.05 -0.20
C ALA A 355 -1.67 21.45 0.25
N VAL A 356 -1.09 22.26 -0.64
CA VAL A 356 -0.67 23.64 -0.33
C VAL A 356 -1.87 24.56 -0.03
N PRO A 357 -2.87 24.71 -0.92
CA PRO A 357 -4.06 25.51 -0.62
C PRO A 357 -4.90 24.89 0.50
N PHE A 358 -4.93 23.56 0.65
CA PHE A 358 -5.66 22.90 1.73
C PHE A 358 -5.18 23.33 3.12
N VAL A 359 -3.86 23.37 3.34
CA VAL A 359 -3.28 23.85 4.61
C VAL A 359 -3.55 25.34 4.83
N ARG A 360 -3.60 26.13 3.75
CA ARG A 360 -4.02 27.55 3.77
C ARG A 360 -5.52 27.77 3.95
N ARG A 361 -6.32 26.70 4.00
CA ARG A 361 -7.80 26.73 4.00
C ARG A 361 -8.42 27.31 2.72
N ASP A 362 -7.68 27.40 1.61
CA ASP A 362 -8.24 27.70 0.29
C ASP A 362 -8.85 26.41 -0.29
N ILE A 363 -10.10 26.17 0.08
CA ILE A 363 -10.80 24.95 -0.31
C ILE A 363 -11.24 24.98 -1.78
N VAL A 364 -11.35 26.16 -2.41
CA VAL A 364 -11.71 26.29 -3.83
C VAL A 364 -10.56 25.79 -4.70
N GLU A 365 -9.35 26.30 -4.49
CA GLU A 365 -8.16 25.87 -5.22
C GLU A 365 -7.80 24.41 -4.89
N THR A 366 -8.03 23.97 -3.66
CA THR A 366 -7.90 22.56 -3.27
C THR A 366 -8.80 21.66 -4.13
N HIS A 367 -10.10 21.94 -4.21
CA HIS A 367 -11.01 21.13 -5.04
C HIS A 367 -10.64 21.18 -6.53
N ARG A 368 -10.21 22.34 -7.04
CA ARG A 368 -9.79 22.49 -8.44
C ARG A 368 -8.60 21.59 -8.78
N LEU A 369 -7.62 21.50 -7.87
CA LEU A 369 -6.45 20.64 -8.05
C LEU A 369 -6.79 19.15 -7.85
N LEU A 370 -7.60 18.79 -6.84
CA LEU A 370 -8.06 17.41 -6.67
C LEU A 370 -8.93 16.92 -7.85
N GLY A 371 -9.72 17.81 -8.46
CA GLY A 371 -10.49 17.50 -9.67
C GLY A 371 -9.59 17.12 -10.87
N ARG A 372 -8.49 17.86 -11.09
CA ARG A 372 -7.48 17.51 -12.10
C ARG A 372 -6.73 16.21 -11.79
N ALA A 373 -6.51 15.92 -10.51
CA ALA A 373 -5.94 14.64 -10.09
C ALA A 373 -6.89 13.49 -10.44
N LEU A 374 -8.18 13.66 -10.17
CA LEU A 374 -9.23 12.69 -10.45
C LEU A 374 -9.39 12.45 -11.95
N GLU A 375 -9.52 13.51 -12.76
CA GLU A 375 -9.60 13.45 -14.22
C GLU A 375 -8.41 12.67 -14.83
N SER A 376 -7.19 12.93 -14.33
CA SER A 376 -5.98 12.22 -14.77
C SER A 376 -6.03 10.72 -14.41
N LEU A 377 -6.58 10.37 -13.25
CA LEU A 377 -6.66 9.00 -12.73
C LEU A 377 -7.79 8.17 -13.36
N THR A 378 -8.96 8.78 -13.61
CA THR A 378 -10.10 8.12 -14.26
C THR A 378 -9.86 7.90 -15.76
N SER A 379 -8.90 8.61 -16.35
CA SER A 379 -8.44 8.39 -17.72
C SER A 379 -7.54 7.16 -17.88
N ILE A 380 -7.23 6.45 -16.79
CA ILE A 380 -6.33 5.29 -16.79
C ILE A 380 -7.13 3.99 -16.83
N THR A 381 -6.85 3.15 -17.83
CA THR A 381 -7.29 1.75 -17.86
C THR A 381 -6.09 0.84 -17.56
N PRO A 382 -5.90 0.35 -16.32
CA PRO A 382 -4.74 -0.45 -15.96
C PRO A 382 -4.84 -1.88 -16.50
N ALA A 383 -3.82 -2.34 -17.23
CA ALA A 383 -3.81 -3.65 -17.89
C ALA A 383 -3.16 -4.74 -17.03
N ALA A 384 -1.96 -4.51 -16.48
CA ALA A 384 -1.26 -5.51 -15.68
C ALA A 384 -1.82 -5.65 -14.24
N GLU A 385 -1.45 -6.72 -13.54
CA GLU A 385 -1.66 -6.83 -12.08
C GLU A 385 -1.01 -5.65 -11.34
N MET A 386 0.22 -5.32 -11.71
CA MET A 386 1.02 -4.29 -11.03
C MET A 386 0.51 -2.88 -11.33
N ASP A 387 0.04 -2.62 -12.55
CA ASP A 387 -0.62 -1.36 -12.93
C ASP A 387 -1.90 -1.15 -12.13
N ARG A 388 -2.72 -2.21 -11.97
CA ARG A 388 -3.96 -2.17 -11.17
C ARG A 388 -3.66 -1.83 -9.71
N LEU A 389 -2.60 -2.39 -9.15
CA LEU A 389 -2.17 -2.06 -7.78
C LEU A 389 -1.65 -0.62 -7.67
N ALA A 390 -0.87 -0.13 -8.64
CA ALA A 390 -0.33 1.23 -8.60
C ALA A 390 -1.43 2.30 -8.82
N TRP A 391 -2.41 2.00 -9.68
CA TRP A 391 -3.63 2.80 -9.81
C TRP A 391 -4.43 2.81 -8.51
N ALA A 392 -4.67 1.64 -7.90
CA ALA A 392 -5.43 1.51 -6.66
C ALA A 392 -4.79 2.26 -5.48
N ASP A 393 -3.46 2.26 -5.39
CA ASP A 393 -2.67 2.95 -4.37
C ASP A 393 -2.83 4.48 -4.46
N GLU A 394 -2.73 5.02 -5.68
CA GLU A 394 -2.97 6.44 -5.96
C GLU A 394 -4.45 6.82 -5.78
N ALA A 395 -5.38 5.96 -6.21
CA ALA A 395 -6.82 6.14 -6.05
C ALA A 395 -7.21 6.22 -4.57
N TYR A 396 -6.71 5.30 -3.74
CA TYR A 396 -6.96 5.29 -2.30
C TYR A 396 -6.48 6.60 -1.65
N ALA A 397 -5.27 7.04 -1.97
CA ALA A 397 -4.71 8.28 -1.46
C ALA A 397 -5.48 9.53 -1.92
N LEU A 398 -5.98 9.54 -3.16
CA LEU A 398 -6.78 10.64 -3.72
C LEU A 398 -8.19 10.69 -3.14
N TYR A 399 -8.91 9.58 -3.11
CA TYR A 399 -10.28 9.49 -2.58
C TYR A 399 -10.31 9.82 -1.08
N ALA A 400 -9.34 9.34 -0.29
CA ALA A 400 -9.23 9.73 1.11
C ALA A 400 -9.02 11.25 1.31
N PHE A 401 -8.27 11.91 0.42
CA PHE A 401 -8.10 13.37 0.48
C PHE A 401 -9.34 14.13 -0.01
N LEU A 402 -10.00 13.68 -1.08
CA LEU A 402 -11.30 14.19 -1.52
C LEU A 402 -12.36 14.09 -0.41
N MET A 403 -12.49 12.95 0.26
CA MET A 403 -13.42 12.78 1.39
C MET A 403 -13.14 13.76 2.52
N ARG A 404 -11.89 13.83 3.00
CA ARG A 404 -11.48 14.77 4.05
C ARG A 404 -11.75 16.22 3.68
N THR A 405 -11.56 16.59 2.41
CA THR A 405 -11.81 17.95 1.91
C THR A 405 -13.31 18.25 1.90
N HIS A 406 -14.14 17.37 1.33
CA HIS A 406 -15.61 17.50 1.33
C HIS A 406 -16.21 17.54 2.75
N LEU A 407 -15.73 16.69 3.67
CA LEU A 407 -16.12 16.69 5.08
C LEU A 407 -15.81 18.03 5.76
N THR A 408 -14.65 18.63 5.46
CA THR A 408 -14.23 19.92 6.04
C THR A 408 -15.18 21.08 5.65
N VAL A 409 -15.82 21.01 4.48
CA VAL A 409 -16.82 22.00 4.02
C VAL A 409 -18.27 21.53 4.15
N GLY A 410 -18.54 20.46 4.92
CA GLY A 410 -19.89 19.97 5.17
C GLY A 410 -20.58 19.31 3.97
N LEU A 411 -19.86 19.02 2.88
CA LEU A 411 -20.37 18.35 1.68
C LEU A 411 -20.42 16.83 1.86
N GLY A 412 -21.11 16.38 2.92
CA GLY A 412 -21.18 14.97 3.35
C GLY A 412 -21.56 14.00 2.23
N GLN A 413 -22.55 14.35 1.41
CA GLN A 413 -22.98 13.50 0.28
C GLN A 413 -21.88 13.29 -0.78
N ARG A 414 -21.06 14.31 -1.05
CA ARG A 414 -19.89 14.14 -1.95
C ARG A 414 -18.81 13.28 -1.31
N ALA A 415 -18.61 13.36 0.01
CA ALA A 415 -17.71 12.45 0.72
C ALA A 415 -18.23 11.00 0.67
N ALA A 416 -19.53 10.79 0.88
CA ALA A 416 -20.16 9.46 0.83
C ALA A 416 -19.99 8.78 -0.55
N GLY A 417 -20.03 9.55 -1.64
CA GLY A 417 -19.78 9.03 -2.99
C GLY A 417 -18.40 8.35 -3.18
N TYR A 418 -17.37 8.81 -2.48
CA TYR A 418 -16.03 8.18 -2.51
C TYR A 418 -15.85 7.09 -1.43
N ALA A 419 -16.78 6.94 -0.50
CA ALA A 419 -16.66 5.96 0.59
C ALA A 419 -16.77 4.51 0.06
N ALA A 420 -17.69 4.27 -0.88
CA ALA A 420 -17.84 2.97 -1.54
C ALA A 420 -16.58 2.59 -2.33
N GLU A 421 -16.00 3.55 -3.07
CA GLU A 421 -14.76 3.36 -3.81
C GLU A 421 -13.58 2.95 -2.88
N LEU A 422 -13.43 3.60 -1.71
CA LEU A 422 -12.43 3.18 -0.73
C LEU A 422 -12.69 1.76 -0.18
N ALA A 423 -13.97 1.41 0.05
CA ALA A 423 -14.38 0.08 0.51
C ALA A 423 -14.01 -1.03 -0.47
N GLU A 424 -14.18 -0.80 -1.78
CA GLU A 424 -13.76 -1.74 -2.83
C GLU A 424 -12.22 -1.81 -2.99
N LEU A 425 -11.54 -0.67 -2.91
CA LEU A 425 -10.07 -0.61 -3.03
C LEU A 425 -9.36 -1.35 -1.89
N SER A 426 -9.84 -1.18 -0.65
CA SER A 426 -9.19 -1.70 0.56
C SER A 426 -10.20 -2.05 1.66
N PRO A 427 -10.98 -3.15 1.50
CA PRO A 427 -12.01 -3.56 2.46
C PRO A 427 -11.43 -4.01 3.81
N GLY A 428 -10.16 -4.41 3.85
CA GLY A 428 -9.44 -4.81 5.06
C GLY A 428 -8.71 -3.69 5.80
N ASP A 429 -8.95 -2.42 5.47
CA ASP A 429 -8.31 -1.26 6.12
C ASP A 429 -9.31 -0.54 7.03
N ASP A 430 -8.99 -0.40 8.30
CA ASP A 430 -9.84 0.24 9.32
C ASP A 430 -10.15 1.70 8.99
N ARG A 431 -9.22 2.38 8.31
CA ARG A 431 -9.33 3.80 7.97
C ARG A 431 -10.40 4.04 6.91
N THR A 432 -10.60 3.06 6.02
CA THR A 432 -11.69 3.04 5.03
C THR A 432 -13.05 3.15 5.70
N TRP A 433 -13.33 2.23 6.64
CA TRP A 433 -14.60 2.16 7.34
C TRP A 433 -14.81 3.35 8.29
N ALA A 434 -13.75 3.85 8.91
CA ALA A 434 -13.81 5.09 9.69
C ALA A 434 -14.17 6.31 8.82
N LEU A 435 -13.57 6.48 7.63
CA LEU A 435 -13.90 7.56 6.70
C LEU A 435 -15.33 7.43 6.15
N GLN A 436 -15.81 6.21 5.91
CA GLN A 436 -17.21 5.96 5.54
C GLN A 436 -18.17 6.36 6.67
N GLY A 437 -17.87 5.99 7.92
CA GLY A 437 -18.64 6.42 9.09
C GLY A 437 -18.64 7.94 9.27
N ASP A 438 -17.49 8.60 9.09
CA ASP A 438 -17.37 10.07 9.15
C ASP A 438 -18.29 10.75 8.10
N ALA A 439 -18.34 10.19 6.88
CA ALA A 439 -19.21 10.67 5.80
C ALA A 439 -20.70 10.44 6.07
N LEU A 440 -21.10 9.23 6.46
CA LEU A 440 -22.50 8.89 6.77
C LEU A 440 -23.04 9.69 7.96
N ALA A 441 -22.24 9.86 9.02
CA ALA A 441 -22.59 10.69 10.17
C ALA A 441 -22.74 12.18 9.79
N SER A 442 -21.95 12.64 8.82
CA SER A 442 -22.08 14.00 8.25
C SER A 442 -23.30 14.15 7.33
N CYS A 443 -23.79 13.05 6.73
CA CYS A 443 -25.09 13.03 6.03
C CYS A 443 -26.29 12.91 6.97
N GLY A 444 -26.08 12.77 8.28
CA GLY A 444 -27.14 12.49 9.27
C GLY A 444 -27.64 11.04 9.25
N GLN A 445 -27.03 10.16 8.46
CA GLN A 445 -27.35 8.74 8.38
C GLN A 445 -26.67 7.99 9.53
N LEU A 446 -27.13 8.23 10.75
CA LEU A 446 -26.43 7.82 11.97
C LEU A 446 -26.35 6.29 12.11
N ASP A 447 -27.41 5.54 11.85
CA ASP A 447 -27.39 4.06 11.92
C ASP A 447 -26.41 3.45 10.91
N ALA A 448 -26.41 3.92 9.66
CA ALA A 448 -25.45 3.48 8.65
C ALA A 448 -23.99 3.84 9.03
N ALA A 449 -23.79 4.94 9.78
CA ALA A 449 -22.49 5.28 10.35
C ALA A 449 -22.09 4.31 11.48
N LEU A 450 -23.03 3.88 12.33
CA LEU A 450 -22.79 2.83 13.33
C LEU A 450 -22.34 1.52 12.67
N ASP A 451 -22.98 1.12 11.56
CA ASP A 451 -22.61 -0.08 10.79
C ASP A 451 -21.22 0.05 10.15
N ALA A 452 -20.85 1.24 9.66
CA ALA A 452 -19.53 1.50 9.13
C ALA A 452 -18.46 1.40 10.22
N TYR A 453 -18.64 2.08 11.37
CA TYR A 453 -17.70 1.95 12.49
C TYR A 453 -17.68 0.53 13.06
N GLY A 454 -18.82 -0.17 13.10
CA GLY A 454 -18.92 -1.57 13.51
C GLY A 454 -18.06 -2.49 12.64
N ARG A 455 -18.04 -2.28 11.31
CA ARG A 455 -17.10 -2.97 10.40
C ARG A 455 -15.64 -2.63 10.70
N GLY A 456 -15.33 -1.36 10.97
CA GLY A 456 -13.99 -0.95 11.40
C GLY A 456 -13.52 -1.61 12.72
N ILE A 457 -14.44 -1.81 13.68
CA ILE A 457 -14.17 -2.54 14.92
C ILE A 457 -13.99 -4.04 14.65
N ALA A 458 -14.81 -4.62 13.77
CA ALA A 458 -14.75 -6.04 13.41
C ALA A 458 -13.47 -6.43 12.64
N LEU A 459 -12.82 -5.48 11.95
CA LEU A 459 -11.47 -5.69 11.41
C LEU A 459 -10.40 -5.81 12.51
N GLY A 460 -10.67 -5.26 13.69
CA GLY A 460 -9.85 -5.41 14.89
C GLY A 460 -8.53 -4.62 14.90
N GLY A 461 -7.62 -5.05 15.77
CA GLY A 461 -6.32 -4.40 15.97
C GLY A 461 -6.37 -2.96 16.48
N TRP A 462 -5.29 -2.21 16.23
CA TRP A 462 -5.17 -0.81 16.69
C TRP A 462 -6.23 0.13 16.10
N GLY A 463 -6.62 -0.07 14.83
CA GLY A 463 -7.62 0.77 14.16
C GLY A 463 -9.00 0.76 14.82
N ALA A 464 -9.37 -0.40 15.41
CA ALA A 464 -10.61 -0.55 16.16
C ALA A 464 -10.74 0.44 17.34
N ALA A 465 -9.64 0.97 17.90
CA ALA A 465 -9.69 1.97 18.95
C ALA A 465 -10.40 3.26 18.51
N ARG A 466 -10.03 3.79 17.33
CA ARG A 466 -10.66 4.99 16.76
C ARG A 466 -12.09 4.69 16.33
N ALA A 467 -12.33 3.53 15.71
CA ALA A 467 -13.66 3.14 15.25
C ALA A 467 -14.66 3.00 16.42
N ALA A 468 -14.27 2.36 17.52
CA ALA A 468 -15.07 2.27 18.75
C ALA A 468 -15.38 3.66 19.31
N TYR A 469 -14.38 4.53 19.43
CA TYR A 469 -14.61 5.89 19.92
C TYR A 469 -15.62 6.68 19.07
N LEU A 470 -15.51 6.61 17.74
CA LEU A 470 -16.43 7.33 16.84
C LEU A 470 -17.83 6.71 16.84
N ARG A 471 -17.95 5.39 17.02
CA ARG A 471 -19.24 4.71 17.20
C ARG A 471 -19.93 5.14 18.49
N ALA A 472 -19.20 5.17 19.61
CA ALA A 472 -19.70 5.68 20.89
C ALA A 472 -20.25 7.10 20.78
N PHE A 473 -19.51 8.03 20.15
CA PHE A 473 -19.98 9.40 19.95
C PHE A 473 -21.28 9.49 19.13
N VAL A 474 -21.51 8.59 18.17
CA VAL A 474 -22.78 8.52 17.43
C VAL A 474 -23.89 7.86 18.26
N LEU A 475 -23.56 6.85 19.07
CA LEU A 475 -24.51 6.21 20.00
C LEU A 475 -25.02 7.19 21.07
N GLU A 476 -24.16 8.03 21.65
CA GLU A 476 -24.58 9.10 22.58
C GLU A 476 -25.58 10.07 21.94
N ARG A 477 -25.32 10.47 20.67
CA ARG A 477 -26.21 11.34 19.90
C ARG A 477 -27.56 10.71 19.57
N LEU A 478 -27.66 9.38 19.63
CA LEU A 478 -28.90 8.60 19.49
C LEU A 478 -29.53 8.24 20.85
N GLY A 479 -28.96 8.68 21.97
CA GLY A 479 -29.41 8.33 23.33
C GLY A 479 -29.07 6.91 23.78
N ARG A 480 -28.25 6.16 23.02
CA ARG A 480 -27.84 4.77 23.29
C ARG A 480 -26.63 4.72 24.24
N VAL A 481 -26.80 5.33 25.42
CA VAL A 481 -25.72 5.63 26.38
C VAL A 481 -24.97 4.39 26.87
N ALA A 482 -25.67 3.27 27.11
CA ALA A 482 -25.04 2.04 27.60
C ALA A 482 -24.02 1.48 26.60
N GLU A 483 -24.42 1.33 25.33
CA GLU A 483 -23.55 0.84 24.26
C GLU A 483 -22.39 1.82 23.98
N ALA A 484 -22.63 3.13 24.10
CA ALA A 484 -21.57 4.13 23.98
C ALA A 484 -20.48 3.98 25.07
N ALA A 485 -20.88 3.68 26.31
CA ALA A 485 -19.95 3.46 27.40
C ALA A 485 -19.07 2.21 27.16
N GLU A 486 -19.66 1.11 26.65
CA GLU A 486 -18.92 -0.09 26.26
C GLU A 486 -17.86 0.20 25.18
N ASP A 487 -18.23 0.96 24.15
CA ASP A 487 -17.34 1.35 23.06
C ASP A 487 -16.23 2.31 23.49
N TYR A 488 -16.49 3.25 24.40
CA TYR A 488 -15.44 4.09 24.98
C TYR A 488 -14.45 3.26 25.82
N VAL A 489 -14.94 2.29 26.61
CA VAL A 489 -14.08 1.35 27.35
C VAL A 489 -13.26 0.47 26.41
N LEU A 490 -13.85 -0.01 25.31
CA LEU A 490 -13.14 -0.73 24.26
C LEU A 490 -12.03 0.13 23.63
N SER A 491 -12.33 1.38 23.29
CA SER A 491 -11.35 2.32 22.71
C SER A 491 -10.14 2.53 23.64
N GLN A 492 -10.40 2.84 24.92
CA GLN A 492 -9.35 3.05 25.91
C GLN A 492 -8.55 1.77 26.21
N ARG A 493 -9.18 0.59 26.15
CA ARG A 493 -8.50 -0.71 26.31
C ARG A 493 -7.53 -1.00 25.17
N ILE A 494 -7.79 -0.52 23.95
CA ILE A 494 -6.93 -0.72 22.78
C ILE A 494 -5.84 0.37 22.70
N ASP A 495 -6.21 1.64 22.88
CA ASP A 495 -5.30 2.79 22.85
C ASP A 495 -5.52 3.72 24.06
N PRO A 496 -4.92 3.40 25.23
CA PRO A 496 -4.98 4.22 26.44
C PRO A 496 -4.11 5.50 26.34
N THR A 497 -3.52 5.77 25.17
CA THR A 497 -2.67 6.95 24.90
C THR A 497 -3.33 7.93 23.94
N SER A 498 -4.58 7.67 23.60
CA SER A 498 -5.41 8.54 22.79
C SER A 498 -5.91 9.74 23.62
N SER A 499 -6.00 10.88 22.94
CA SER A 499 -6.61 12.11 23.41
C SER A 499 -7.69 12.53 22.41
N VAL A 500 -8.75 13.18 22.88
CA VAL A 500 -9.88 13.53 22.02
C VAL A 500 -10.37 14.96 22.27
N VAL A 501 -10.76 15.63 21.19
CA VAL A 501 -11.21 17.03 21.17
C VAL A 501 -12.42 17.15 20.23
N ALA A 502 -13.46 17.88 20.62
CA ALA A 502 -14.58 18.23 19.72
C ALA A 502 -14.14 19.19 18.60
N GLY A 503 -14.84 19.22 17.46
CA GLY A 503 -14.55 20.13 16.33
C GLY A 503 -15.63 21.22 16.11
N PRO A 504 -15.42 22.19 15.20
CA PRO A 504 -14.26 22.43 14.31
C PRO A 504 -13.30 23.54 14.83
N VAL A 505 -12.32 23.98 14.01
CA VAL A 505 -11.00 24.49 14.48
C VAL A 505 -10.75 26.02 14.37
N GLU A 506 -10.54 26.68 15.51
CA GLU A 506 -9.93 28.03 15.68
C GLU A 506 -9.10 28.08 16.98
N ARG A 507 -7.95 28.77 17.13
CA ARG A 507 -7.12 29.65 16.27
C ARG A 507 -5.64 29.63 16.79
N PRO A 508 -4.65 30.20 16.06
CA PRO A 508 -3.26 30.26 16.52
C PRO A 508 -2.94 31.50 17.40
N VAL A 509 -2.08 31.27 18.41
CA VAL A 509 -1.29 32.21 19.26
C VAL A 509 -2.00 33.27 20.12
N PRO A 510 -1.58 33.38 21.40
CA PRO A 510 -1.43 34.65 22.08
C PRO A 510 0.03 34.93 22.50
N GLY A 511 0.55 36.10 22.10
CA GLY A 511 1.51 36.88 22.89
C GLY A 511 2.97 36.42 22.98
N ALA A 512 3.88 37.28 22.52
CA ALA A 512 5.27 37.28 22.97
C ALA A 512 5.42 37.84 24.40
N LYS A 513 6.65 37.75 24.94
CA LYS A 513 7.13 38.16 26.28
C LYS A 513 6.85 37.07 27.34
N TYR A 514 7.83 36.59 28.10
CA TYR A 514 9.00 37.32 28.63
C TYR A 514 10.35 36.63 28.38
N ALA A 515 11.36 37.44 28.07
CA ALA A 515 12.56 37.49 28.88
C ALA A 515 12.81 38.97 29.22
N VAL A 516 13.16 39.25 30.48
CA VAL A 516 13.63 40.58 30.91
C VAL A 516 15.14 40.61 30.66
N GLY A 517 15.63 41.67 30.02
CA GLY A 517 17.03 41.80 29.57
C GLY A 517 17.09 42.27 28.13
#